data_AF-A0AAJ2HDN4-F1
#
_entry.id   AF-A0AAJ2HDN4-F1
#
_cell.length_a   1.000
_cell.length_b   1.000
_cell.length_c   1.000
_cell.angle_alpha   90.00
_cell.angle_beta   90.00
_cell.angle_gamma   90.00
#
_symmetry.space_group_name_H-M   'P 1'
#
loop_
_entity.id
_entity.type
_entity.pdbx_description
1 polymer ?
#
loop_
_entity_poly.entity_id
_entity_poly.type
_entity_poly.pdbx_seq_one_letter_code
_entity_poly.pdbx_strand_id
1 'polypeptide(L)' 'MDAPLPHEIKESRLKAGLSQERAADLIYSTKRTWQDWEAGKAKMHCGLWELFKLKTGQEILV' A
#
# COMPACT_ATOMS: atom_id res chain seq x y z
N MET A 1 15.56 0.54 -4.55
CA MET A 1 14.13 0.80 -4.28
C MET A 1 13.84 0.33 -2.88
N ASP A 2 13.55 1.27 -2.00
CA ASP A 2 13.30 0.97 -0.59
C ASP A 2 11.83 0.61 -0.35
N ALA A 3 11.58 -0.22 0.65
CA ALA A 3 10.23 -0.53 1.08
C ALA A 3 9.60 0.71 1.74
N PRO A 4 8.30 1.00 1.52
CA PRO A 4 7.64 2.13 2.16
C PRO A 4 7.58 1.94 3.67
N LEU A 5 7.63 3.05 4.39
CA LEU A 5 7.43 3.11 5.83
C LEU A 5 5.94 2.91 6.18
N PRO A 6 5.62 2.38 7.37
CA PRO A 6 4.24 2.13 7.77
C PRO A 6 3.31 3.35 7.68
N HIS A 7 3.83 4.54 7.98
CA HIS A 7 3.05 5.78 7.88
C HIS A 7 2.76 6.18 6.43
N GLU A 8 3.71 5.99 5.50
CA GLU A 8 3.52 6.26 4.07
C GLU A 8 2.42 5.36 3.49
N ILE A 9 2.41 4.08 3.87
CA ILE A 9 1.38 3.11 3.44
C ILE A 9 -0.01 3.58 3.89
N LYS A 10 -0.13 4.01 5.16
CA LYS A 10 -1.38 4.49 5.73
C LYS A 10 -1.84 5.80 5.06
N GLU A 11 -0.93 6.75 4.88
CA GLU A 11 -1.22 8.05 4.27
C GLU A 11 -1.70 7.90 2.82
N SER A 12 -0.99 7.11 2.01
CA SER A 12 -1.41 6.87 0.62
C SER A 12 -2.73 6.12 0.53
N ARG A 13 -3.02 5.19 1.45
CA ARG A 13 -4.34 4.55 1.51
C ARG A 13 -5.45 5.55 1.81
N LEU A 14 -5.25 6.40 2.82
CA LEU A 14 -6.22 7.42 3.19
C LEU A 14 -6.42 8.44 2.07
N LYS A 15 -5.34 8.85 1.39
CA LYS A 15 -5.39 9.72 0.20
C LYS A 15 -6.19 9.09 -0.94
N ALA A 16 -6.12 7.77 -1.12
CA ALA A 16 -6.94 7.03 -2.08
C ALA A 16 -8.39 6.79 -1.63
N GLY A 17 -8.77 7.17 -0.40
CA GLY A 17 -10.12 6.95 0.14
C GLY A 17 -10.46 5.48 0.38
N LEU A 18 -9.46 4.60 0.54
CA LEU A 18 -9.67 3.16 0.64
C LEU A 18 -9.70 2.66 2.10
N SER A 19 -10.55 1.66 2.35
CA SER A 19 -10.41 0.82 3.55
C SER A 19 -9.18 -0.09 3.44
N GLN A 20 -8.69 -0.62 4.56
CA GLN A 20 -7.55 -1.56 4.55
C GLN A 20 -7.83 -2.81 3.70
N GLU A 21 -9.07 -3.29 3.70
CA GLU A 21 -9.51 -4.42 2.88
C GLU A 21 -9.46 -4.10 1.40
N ARG A 22 -10.07 -2.98 0.98
CA ARG A 22 -10.06 -2.55 -0.42
C ARG A 22 -8.66 -2.29 -0.95
N ALA A 23 -7.78 -1.74 -0.11
CA ALA A 23 -6.39 -1.50 -0.48
C ALA A 23 -5.60 -2.81 -0.66
N ALA A 24 -5.83 -3.80 0.21
CA ALA A 24 -5.24 -5.12 0.08
C ALA A 24 -5.72 -5.83 -1.20
N ASP A 25 -7.03 -5.84 -1.44
CA ASP A 25 -7.63 -6.48 -2.62
C ASP A 25 -7.10 -5.86 -3.91
N LEU A 26 -6.88 -4.53 -3.93
CA LEU A 26 -6.38 -3.80 -5.10
C LEU A 26 -5.04 -4.36 -5.63
N ILE A 27 -4.20 -4.86 -4.74
CA ILE A 27 -2.86 -5.41 -5.04
C ILE A 27 -2.75 -6.91 -4.75
N TYR A 28 -3.89 -7.62 -4.74
CA TYR A 28 -3.96 -9.08 -4.57
C TYR A 28 -3.30 -9.58 -3.27
N SER A 29 -3.42 -8.79 -2.20
CA SER A 29 -2.98 -9.13 -0.85
C SER A 29 -4.18 -9.41 0.06
N THR A 30 -3.94 -9.64 1.35
CA THR A 30 -5.00 -9.83 2.34
C THR A 30 -5.10 -8.63 3.28
N LYS A 31 -6.29 -8.37 3.83
CA LYS A 31 -6.50 -7.32 4.85
C LYS A 31 -5.52 -7.45 6.02
N ARG A 32 -5.23 -8.67 6.47
CA ARG A 32 -4.31 -8.89 7.59
C ARG A 32 -2.89 -8.46 7.25
N THR A 33 -2.41 -8.84 6.07
CA THR A 33 -1.10 -8.42 5.57
C THR A 33 -1.01 -6.90 5.48
N TRP A 34 -2.07 -6.22 5.00
CA TRP A 34 -2.13 -4.76 4.97
C TRP A 34 -2.02 -4.13 6.37
N GLN A 35 -2.73 -4.68 7.35
CA GLN A 35 -2.64 -4.23 8.74
C GLN A 35 -1.25 -4.41 9.33
N ASP A 36 -0.59 -5.52 9.03
CA ASP A 36 0.78 -5.78 9.50
C ASP A 36 1.78 -4.80 8.86
N TRP A 37 1.56 -4.38 7.61
CA TRP A 37 2.34 -3.30 6.98
C TRP A 37 2.12 -1.94 7.65
N GLU A 38 0.87 -1.51 7.87
CA GLU A 38 0.58 -0.24 8.56
C GLU A 38 1.01 -0.23 10.03
N ALA A 39 1.10 -1.40 10.66
CA ALA A 39 1.59 -1.55 12.03
C ALA A 39 3.12 -1.71 12.12
N GLY A 40 3.84 -1.79 10.99
CA GLY A 40 5.28 -2.03 10.96
C GLY A 40 5.71 -3.44 11.43
N LYS A 41 4.77 -4.39 11.48
CA LYS A 41 5.03 -5.80 11.81
C LYS A 41 5.64 -6.58 10.65
N ALA A 42 5.40 -6.10 9.42
CA ALA A 42 5.99 -6.64 8.20
C ALA A 42 6.39 -5.49 7.27
N LYS A 43 7.35 -5.75 6.37
CA LYS A 43 7.71 -4.82 5.30
C LYS A 43 6.87 -5.10 4.05
N MET A 44 6.38 -4.05 3.41
CA MET A 44 5.72 -4.17 2.11
C MET A 44 6.77 -4.34 1.00
N HIS A 45 6.55 -5.29 0.09
CA HIS A 45 7.41 -5.48 -1.06
C HIS A 45 7.34 -4.24 -1.98
N CYS A 46 8.48 -3.74 -2.48
CA CYS A 46 8.55 -2.52 -3.30
C CYS A 46 7.65 -2.61 -4.55
N GLY A 47 7.63 -3.74 -5.26
CA GLY A 47 6.76 -3.92 -6.43
C GLY A 47 5.25 -3.90 -6.10
N LEU A 48 4.86 -4.32 -4.89
CA LEU A 48 3.47 -4.21 -4.44
C LEU A 48 3.11 -2.76 -4.09
N TRP A 49 4.07 -2.02 -3.54
CA TRP A 49 3.93 -0.60 -3.28
C TRP A 49 3.77 0.22 -4.57
N GLU A 50 4.62 -0.05 -5.57
CA GLU A 50 4.51 0.57 -6.89
C GLU A 50 3.18 0.24 -7.56
N LEU A 51 2.76 -1.04 -7.54
CA LEU A 51 1.45 -1.43 -8.06
C LEU A 51 0.30 -0.67 -7.38
N PHE A 52 0.38 -0.48 -6.06
CA PHE A 52 -0.62 0.28 -5.31
C PHE A 52 -0.65 1.75 -5.75
N LYS A 53 0.51 2.41 -5.87
CA LYS A 53 0.59 3.79 -6.33
C LYS A 53 0.06 3.96 -7.76
N LEU A 54 0.41 3.06 -8.68
CA LEU A 54 -0.09 3.05 -10.05
C LEU A 54 -1.61 2.89 -10.10
N LYS A 55 -2.16 1.89 -9.39
CA LYS A 55 -3.60 1.62 -9.39
C LYS A 55 -4.44 2.71 -8.71
N THR A 56 -3.83 3.53 -7.85
CA THR A 56 -4.49 4.67 -7.19
C THR A 56 -4.19 6.02 -7.85
N GLY A 57 -3.44 6.04 -8.96
CA GLY A 57 -3.06 7.29 -9.64
C GLY A 57 -2.13 8.18 -8.81
N GLN A 58 -1.47 7.64 -7.78
CA GLN A 58 -0.52 8.35 -6.94
C GLN A 58 0.90 8.36 -7.51
N GLU A 59 1.11 7.68 -8.63
CA GLU A 59 2.33 7.70 -9.43
C GLU A 59 1.96 7.61 -10.91
N ILE A 60 2.63 8.44 -11.72
CA ILE A 60 2.53 8.43 -13.18
C ILE A 60 3.92 8.03 -13.69
N LEU A 61 3.98 7.01 -14.54
CA LEU A 61 5.20 6.70 -15.30
C LEU A 61 5.46 7.88 -16.25
N VAL A 62 6.53 8.62 -15.99
CA VAL A 62 7.04 9.69 -16.86
C VAL A 62 8.00 9.08 -17.88
#